data_AF-A0A3L6PL70-F1
#
_entry.id   AF-A0A3L6PL70-F1
#
_cell.length_a   1.000
_cell.length_b   1.000
_cell.length_c   1.000
_cell.angle_alpha   90.00
_cell.angle_beta   90.00
_cell.angle_gamma   90.00
#
_symmetry.space_group_name_H-M   'P 1'
#
loop_
_entity.id
_entity.type
_entity.pdbx_description
1 polymer ?
#
loop_
_entity_poly.entity_id
_entity_poly.type
_entity_poly.pdbx_seq_one_letter_code
_entity_poly.pdbx_strand_id
1 'polypeptide(L)'
;MWFPSLDAATRRAAEKSLSSAEPSPGFALALLGLAEKSLSSAEADGAADALRAAVCDNLQLYMEKYEEEFKVYLKEFVEAVWGLLMVRTASPSRAQLAVTVIRFLTTVAESVHHALFGSPEAMKQICDSVVVPNLLLRDEDEEEFEGNWVEYVRRDSEGSDSDTLRRAACRLLRGLAANYRDQVATLVSAQVQQMLAAYTVDRANNWKEKDAAIYLVIALMQKPGATGGGTPVVDMESFFTSVIVPELEAPDWQSEPMLKATVLRFLKEFRDQIPKATALALLPGVVRFLTHESNVVHSYAATFIENLLMIKDAVPVPGLNTVTRSQRYVAADINPFAPQIIQNLSTALSFPDSHENPYLMKCLMRVLGVANIAGQIVHEITARLVGILMEVCNNPKNPDFNHYLFEALAAVIGRSGEQDPALVPAFEASLFPVLQRILVEDIAEFWPTNQDGTQQERNDGADAVDIQKISGYSVSFVRLQYAGKSEDDLLKEVNDPKQFLVTSLATLSAQSPGRFGPVIEQHVDSANKSALLQLCAAYNANIV
;
A
#
# COMPACT_ATOMS: atom_id res chain seq x y z
N MET A 1 4.90 -5.98 37.35
CA MET A 1 5.82 -6.73 38.23
C MET A 1 7.22 -6.34 37.82
N TRP A 2 7.94 -5.58 38.66
CA TRP A 2 9.27 -5.07 38.34
C TRP A 2 10.29 -6.22 38.42
N PHE A 3 11.05 -6.46 37.36
CA PHE A 3 12.16 -7.41 37.36
C PHE A 3 13.18 -7.00 38.44
N PRO A 4 13.76 -7.96 39.20
CA PRO A 4 14.80 -7.64 40.16
C PRO A 4 16.06 -7.18 39.41
N SER A 5 16.48 -5.96 39.69
CA SER A 5 17.82 -5.45 39.38
C SER A 5 18.87 -6.50 39.74
N LEU A 6 19.67 -6.92 38.76
CA LEU A 6 20.88 -7.72 39.01
C LEU A 6 21.70 -7.09 40.14
N ASP A 7 22.13 -7.93 41.10
CA ASP A 7 22.95 -7.53 42.24
C ASP A 7 24.20 -6.77 41.77
N ALA A 8 24.52 -5.67 42.44
CA ALA A 8 25.63 -4.78 42.11
C ALA A 8 26.99 -5.51 42.09
N ALA A 9 27.12 -6.60 42.85
CA ALA A 9 28.29 -7.46 42.80
C ALA A 9 28.40 -8.22 41.47
N THR A 10 27.28 -8.72 40.95
CA THR A 10 27.19 -9.41 39.64
C THR A 10 27.49 -8.45 38.50
N ARG A 11 27.00 -7.20 38.59
CA ARG A 11 27.27 -6.14 37.61
C ARG A 11 28.75 -5.74 37.58
N ARG A 12 29.37 -5.58 38.76
CA ARG A 12 30.82 -5.30 38.88
C ARG A 12 31.69 -6.46 38.42
N ALA A 13 31.25 -7.71 38.61
CA ALA A 13 31.97 -8.88 38.12
C ALA A 13 31.93 -8.95 36.58
N ALA A 14 30.78 -8.65 35.97
CA ALA A 14 30.64 -8.54 34.52
C ALA A 14 31.50 -7.40 33.95
N GLU A 15 31.49 -6.21 34.58
CA GLU A 15 32.32 -5.07 34.19
C GLU A 15 33.83 -5.36 34.31
N LYS A 16 34.25 -6.09 35.36
CA LYS A 16 35.65 -6.53 35.49
C LYS A 16 36.05 -7.52 34.40
N SER A 17 35.14 -8.44 34.05
CA SER A 17 35.33 -9.39 32.95
C SER A 17 35.39 -8.72 31.58
N LEU A 18 34.67 -7.61 31.39
CA LEU A 18 34.70 -6.75 30.20
C LEU A 18 36.01 -5.96 30.10
N SER A 19 36.56 -5.50 31.22
CA SER A 19 37.82 -4.74 31.24
C SER A 19 39.07 -5.59 31.00
N SER A 20 38.98 -6.92 31.17
CA SER A 20 40.06 -7.88 30.94
C SER A 20 40.01 -8.58 29.58
N ALA A 21 38.94 -8.38 28.79
CA ALA A 21 38.89 -8.87 27.43
C ALA A 21 39.76 -7.96 26.55
N GLU A 22 40.84 -8.50 25.98
CA GLU A 22 41.48 -7.87 24.81
C GLU A 22 40.39 -7.54 23.76
N PRO A 23 40.58 -6.52 22.90
CA PRO A 23 39.67 -6.22 21.80
C PRO A 23 39.76 -7.38 20.78
N SER A 24 39.12 -8.48 21.13
CA SER A 24 39.06 -9.72 20.40
C SER A 24 37.61 -9.90 19.98
N PRO A 25 37.34 -10.35 18.74
CA PRO A 25 36.00 -10.72 18.28
C PRO A 25 35.34 -11.77 19.21
N GLY A 26 36.16 -12.44 20.03
CA GLY A 26 35.75 -13.41 21.04
C GLY A 26 34.66 -12.96 22.00
N PHE A 27 34.51 -11.68 22.37
CA PHE A 27 33.43 -11.29 23.31
C PHE A 27 32.05 -11.30 22.64
N ALA A 28 31.91 -10.70 21.46
CA ALA A 28 30.64 -10.72 20.73
C ALA A 28 30.34 -12.11 20.15
N LEU A 29 31.35 -12.84 19.68
CA LEU A 29 31.21 -14.26 19.32
C LEU A 29 30.84 -15.11 20.55
N ALA A 30 31.42 -14.83 21.72
CA ALA A 30 31.00 -15.47 22.96
C ALA A 30 29.58 -15.09 23.36
N LEU A 31 29.10 -13.86 23.12
CA LEU A 31 27.70 -13.51 23.39
C LEU A 31 26.73 -14.26 22.46
N LEU A 32 27.09 -14.41 21.17
CA LEU A 32 26.33 -15.22 20.22
C LEU A 32 26.32 -16.70 20.64
N GLY A 33 27.45 -17.24 21.11
CA GLY A 33 27.62 -18.63 21.55
C GLY A 33 27.20 -18.96 23.00
N LEU A 34 27.21 -17.99 23.93
CA LEU A 34 26.80 -18.17 25.34
C LEU A 34 25.31 -18.47 25.44
N ALA A 35 24.53 -17.90 24.55
CA ALA A 35 23.11 -18.19 24.43
C ALA A 35 22.85 -19.63 23.92
N GLU A 36 23.84 -20.29 23.31
CA GLU A 36 23.75 -21.69 22.83
C GLU A 36 23.93 -22.71 23.96
N LYS A 37 24.65 -22.35 25.05
CA LYS A 37 25.06 -23.29 26.12
C LYS A 37 24.45 -23.04 27.50
N SER A 38 23.88 -21.86 27.77
CA SER A 38 23.29 -21.58 29.08
C SER A 38 22.02 -20.77 28.92
N LEU A 39 20.87 -21.44 29.05
CA LEU A 39 19.60 -20.96 29.60
C LEU A 39 18.54 -22.08 29.45
N SER A 40 18.87 -23.30 29.88
CA SER A 40 17.91 -24.44 29.94
C SER A 40 16.74 -24.20 30.92
N SER A 41 16.62 -22.99 31.47
CA SER A 41 15.50 -22.51 32.28
C SER A 41 14.85 -21.23 31.74
N ALA A 42 15.31 -20.64 30.63
CA ALA A 42 14.77 -19.38 30.08
C ALA A 42 14.39 -19.44 28.59
N GLU A 43 14.35 -20.64 28.00
CA GLU A 43 13.66 -20.85 26.70
C GLU A 43 12.17 -20.44 26.76
N ALA A 44 11.61 -20.29 27.96
CA ALA A 44 10.25 -19.80 28.17
C ALA A 44 10.06 -18.28 27.96
N ASP A 45 11.12 -17.45 27.88
CA ASP A 45 10.97 -15.97 28.01
C ASP A 45 11.58 -15.16 26.84
N GLY A 46 12.07 -15.80 25.76
CA GLY A 46 12.54 -15.11 24.54
C GLY A 46 13.77 -14.19 24.70
N ALA A 47 14.25 -13.95 25.92
CA ALA A 47 15.33 -13.02 26.25
C ALA A 47 16.67 -13.37 25.58
N ALA A 48 16.96 -14.66 25.42
CA ALA A 48 18.16 -15.12 24.72
C ALA A 48 18.14 -14.74 23.22
N ASP A 49 16.98 -14.89 22.57
CA ASP A 49 16.81 -14.48 21.17
C ASP A 49 16.82 -12.95 21.03
N ALA A 50 16.22 -12.23 21.98
CA ALA A 50 16.28 -10.77 22.01
C ALA A 50 17.72 -10.25 22.14
N LEU A 51 18.55 -10.88 22.98
CA LEU A 51 19.97 -10.55 23.10
C LEU A 51 20.71 -10.80 21.78
N ARG A 52 20.48 -11.97 21.14
CA ARG A 52 21.09 -12.28 19.84
C ARG A 52 20.66 -11.27 18.76
N ALA A 53 19.40 -10.87 18.76
CA ALA A 53 18.87 -9.88 17.82
C ALA A 53 19.57 -8.53 18.03
N ALA A 54 19.69 -8.07 19.28
CA ALA A 54 20.40 -6.84 19.60
C ALA A 54 21.89 -6.91 19.22
N VAL A 55 22.54 -8.06 19.35
CA VAL A 55 23.92 -8.23 18.85
C VAL A 55 23.95 -8.09 17.32
N CYS A 56 23.03 -8.73 16.59
CA CYS A 56 22.95 -8.61 15.13
C CYS A 56 22.65 -7.16 14.66
N ASP A 57 21.80 -6.43 15.37
CA ASP A 57 21.54 -5.00 15.11
C ASP A 57 22.81 -4.16 15.26
N ASN A 58 23.62 -4.44 16.28
CA ASN A 58 24.91 -3.78 16.45
C ASN A 58 25.88 -4.15 15.32
N LEU A 59 25.99 -5.43 14.94
CA LEU A 59 26.84 -5.84 13.81
C LEU A 59 26.44 -5.13 12.52
N GLN A 60 25.14 -4.92 12.30
CA GLN A 60 24.66 -4.14 11.17
C GLN A 60 25.11 -2.68 11.22
N LEU A 61 25.03 -2.01 12.38
CA LEU A 61 25.55 -0.66 12.56
C LEU A 61 27.06 -0.56 12.29
N TYR A 62 27.84 -1.57 12.73
CA TYR A 62 29.28 -1.64 12.46
C TYR A 62 29.56 -1.80 10.97
N MET A 63 28.81 -2.65 10.25
CA MET A 63 28.95 -2.78 8.80
C MET A 63 28.61 -1.47 8.08
N GLU A 64 27.57 -0.75 8.50
CA GLU A 64 27.13 0.46 7.82
C GLU A 64 28.00 1.69 8.10
N LYS A 65 28.60 1.79 9.29
CA LYS A 65 29.32 3.00 9.73
C LYS A 65 30.83 2.84 9.92
N TYR A 66 31.31 1.62 10.18
CA TYR A 66 32.68 1.31 10.59
C TYR A 66 33.22 0.10 9.81
N GLU A 67 32.86 0.00 8.53
CA GLU A 67 33.19 -1.14 7.66
C GLU A 67 34.70 -1.41 7.62
N GLU A 68 35.51 -0.36 7.49
CA GLU A 68 36.96 -0.46 7.34
C GLU A 68 37.64 -1.13 8.54
N GLU A 69 37.18 -0.81 9.75
CA GLU A 69 37.66 -1.42 10.99
C GLU A 69 37.04 -2.81 11.23
N PHE A 70 35.80 -3.01 10.78
CA PHE A 70 35.04 -4.23 11.05
C PHE A 70 35.38 -5.39 10.11
N LYS A 71 35.81 -5.12 8.88
CA LYS A 71 36.03 -6.12 7.81
C LYS A 71 36.93 -7.29 8.21
N VAL A 72 37.91 -7.07 9.09
CA VAL A 72 38.84 -8.13 9.55
C VAL A 72 38.15 -9.21 10.38
N TYR A 73 37.02 -8.89 11.01
CA TYR A 73 36.23 -9.82 11.83
C TYR A 73 34.99 -10.36 11.11
N LEU A 74 34.64 -9.77 9.96
CA LEU A 74 33.37 -10.00 9.28
C LEU A 74 33.11 -11.47 8.98
N LYS A 75 34.11 -12.21 8.51
CA LYS A 75 33.96 -13.63 8.15
C LYS A 75 33.48 -14.48 9.34
N GLU A 76 34.09 -14.30 10.50
CA GLU A 76 33.73 -15.06 11.71
C GLU A 76 32.30 -14.75 12.17
N PHE A 77 31.90 -13.47 12.10
CA PHE A 77 30.54 -13.06 12.43
C PHE A 77 29.51 -13.58 11.43
N VAL A 78 29.81 -13.56 10.13
CA VAL A 78 28.92 -14.12 9.10
C VAL A 78 28.71 -15.61 9.35
N GLU A 79 29.76 -16.38 9.63
CA GLU A 79 29.66 -17.81 9.94
C GLU A 79 28.84 -18.08 11.22
N ALA A 80 29.04 -17.29 12.29
CA ALA A 80 28.29 -17.42 13.53
C ALA A 80 26.80 -17.06 13.37
N VAL A 81 26.52 -15.93 12.71
CA VAL A 81 25.16 -15.45 12.44
C VAL A 81 24.43 -16.42 11.50
N TRP A 82 25.13 -16.99 10.53
CA TRP A 82 24.62 -18.07 9.67
C TRP A 82 24.15 -19.28 10.48
N GLY A 83 24.96 -19.71 11.46
CA GLY A 83 24.65 -20.82 12.35
C GLY A 83 23.32 -20.65 13.10
N LEU A 84 22.92 -19.41 13.42
CA LEU A 84 21.66 -19.11 14.10
C LEU A 84 20.42 -19.50 13.27
N LEU A 85 20.50 -19.44 11.94
CA LEU A 85 19.40 -19.81 11.04
C LEU A 85 19.26 -21.33 10.85
N MET A 86 20.31 -22.11 11.16
CA MET A 86 20.29 -23.57 10.99
C MET A 86 19.46 -24.28 12.09
N VAL A 87 19.22 -23.62 13.22
CA VAL A 87 18.41 -24.16 14.33
C VAL A 87 16.96 -23.72 14.15
N ARG A 88 16.11 -24.67 13.74
CA ARG A 88 14.67 -24.46 13.56
C ARG A 88 13.94 -24.51 14.89
N THR A 89 13.37 -23.40 15.33
CA THR A 89 12.38 -23.36 16.42
C THR A 89 11.22 -22.46 16.03
N ALA A 90 9.99 -22.95 16.27
CA ALA A 90 8.74 -22.26 15.94
C ALA A 90 8.30 -21.36 17.12
N SER A 91 9.12 -20.37 17.49
CA SER A 91 8.73 -19.34 18.45
C SER A 91 8.72 -17.95 17.81
N PRO A 92 7.82 -17.04 18.24
CA PRO A 92 7.81 -15.65 17.76
C PRO A 92 9.14 -14.93 18.01
N SER A 93 9.81 -15.19 19.14
CA SER A 93 11.13 -14.64 19.43
C SER A 93 12.19 -15.08 18.42
N ARG A 94 12.12 -16.33 17.97
CA ARG A 94 13.02 -16.88 16.96
C ARG A 94 12.72 -16.31 15.59
N ALA A 95 11.45 -16.12 15.26
CA ALA A 95 11.03 -15.48 14.02
C ALA A 95 11.59 -14.06 13.92
N GLN A 96 11.47 -13.27 15.00
CA GLN A 96 12.05 -11.92 15.07
C GLN A 96 13.58 -11.93 14.93
N LEU A 97 14.26 -12.86 15.62
CA LEU A 97 15.71 -13.03 15.46
C LEU A 97 16.08 -13.35 14.01
N ALA A 98 15.35 -14.26 13.35
CA ALA A 98 15.61 -14.65 11.98
C ALA A 98 15.46 -13.47 11.01
N VAL A 99 14.49 -12.57 11.21
CA VAL A 99 14.39 -11.33 10.41
C VAL A 99 15.65 -10.48 10.55
N THR A 100 16.09 -10.22 11.79
CA THR A 100 17.30 -9.41 12.04
C THR A 100 18.55 -10.05 11.45
N VAL A 101 18.70 -11.37 11.60
CA VAL A 101 19.81 -12.13 11.04
C VAL A 101 19.82 -12.06 9.51
N ILE A 102 18.68 -12.30 8.86
CA ILE A 102 18.56 -12.22 7.40
C ILE A 102 18.87 -10.80 6.90
N ARG A 103 18.47 -9.77 7.64
CA ARG A 103 18.77 -8.37 7.31
C ARG A 103 20.26 -8.06 7.35
N PHE A 104 20.99 -8.55 8.38
CA PHE A 104 22.44 -8.45 8.43
C PHE A 104 23.10 -9.16 7.24
N LEU A 105 22.69 -10.40 6.93
CA LEU A 105 23.21 -11.14 5.78
C LEU A 105 22.93 -10.43 4.44
N THR A 106 21.76 -9.80 4.31
CA THR A 106 21.39 -8.99 3.14
C THR A 106 22.34 -7.80 2.99
N THR A 107 22.64 -7.11 4.10
CA THR A 107 23.59 -5.99 4.12
C THR A 107 24.97 -6.41 3.65
N VAL A 108 25.45 -7.59 4.08
CA VAL A 108 26.73 -8.15 3.61
C VAL A 108 26.67 -8.51 2.12
N ALA A 109 25.55 -9.10 1.66
CA ALA A 109 25.37 -9.50 0.26
C ALA A 109 25.33 -8.31 -0.73
N GLU A 110 24.84 -7.16 -0.28
CA GLU A 110 24.79 -5.91 -1.06
C GLU A 110 26.10 -5.10 -0.97
N SER A 111 26.98 -5.42 -0.01
CA SER A 111 28.25 -4.72 0.20
C SER A 111 29.38 -5.21 -0.70
N VAL A 112 30.55 -4.56 -0.61
CA VAL A 112 31.81 -5.01 -1.25
C VAL A 112 32.26 -6.40 -0.78
N HIS A 113 31.72 -6.90 0.34
CA HIS A 113 32.00 -8.22 0.89
C HIS A 113 31.11 -9.33 0.34
N HIS A 114 30.33 -9.06 -0.71
CA HIS A 114 29.47 -10.04 -1.37
C HIS A 114 30.21 -11.33 -1.76
N ALA A 115 31.54 -11.29 -1.93
CA ALA A 115 32.40 -12.44 -2.18
C ALA A 115 32.28 -13.56 -1.12
N LEU A 116 31.89 -13.23 0.11
CA LEU A 116 31.62 -14.22 1.16
C LEU A 116 30.49 -15.19 0.80
N PHE A 117 29.61 -14.79 -0.11
CA PHE A 117 28.51 -15.61 -0.64
C PHE A 117 28.70 -16.04 -2.09
N GLY A 118 29.88 -15.82 -2.68
CA GLY A 118 30.11 -16.01 -4.11
C GLY A 118 30.31 -17.45 -4.57
N SER A 119 30.38 -18.42 -3.66
CA SER A 119 30.47 -19.83 -4.05
C SER A 119 29.07 -20.39 -4.40
N PRO A 120 28.95 -21.19 -5.48
CA PRO A 120 27.69 -21.82 -5.85
C PRO A 120 27.08 -22.65 -4.71
N GLU A 121 27.92 -23.31 -3.91
CA GLU A 121 27.50 -24.11 -2.75
C GLU A 121 26.89 -23.23 -1.66
N ALA A 122 27.50 -22.07 -1.36
CA ALA A 122 26.96 -21.15 -0.36
C ALA A 122 25.62 -20.56 -0.81
N MET A 123 25.51 -20.14 -2.07
CA MET A 123 24.24 -19.62 -2.61
C MET A 123 23.13 -20.67 -2.61
N LYS A 124 23.45 -21.92 -2.97
CA LYS A 124 22.50 -23.02 -2.89
C LYS A 124 22.07 -23.27 -1.44
N GLN A 125 23.00 -23.32 -0.50
CA GLN A 125 22.69 -23.48 0.91
C GLN A 125 21.83 -22.32 1.44
N ILE A 126 22.06 -21.09 0.95
CA ILE A 126 21.21 -19.95 1.30
C ILE A 126 19.78 -20.15 0.81
N CYS A 127 19.63 -20.55 -0.45
CA CYS A 127 18.32 -20.82 -1.02
C CYS A 127 17.58 -21.92 -0.24
N ASP A 128 18.22 -23.08 -0.06
CA ASP A 128 17.60 -24.29 0.50
C ASP A 128 17.33 -24.18 2.01
N SER A 129 18.24 -23.58 2.78
CA SER A 129 18.15 -23.56 4.25
C SER A 129 17.53 -22.30 4.81
N VAL A 130 17.58 -21.19 4.10
CA VAL A 130 17.07 -19.90 4.59
C VAL A 130 15.87 -19.44 3.81
N VAL A 131 15.93 -19.45 2.48
CA VAL A 131 14.88 -18.81 1.69
C VAL A 131 13.65 -19.71 1.57
N VAL A 132 13.80 -20.93 1.07
CA VAL A 132 12.70 -21.89 0.87
C VAL A 132 11.90 -22.15 2.15
N PRO A 133 12.51 -22.40 3.32
CA PRO A 133 11.75 -22.68 4.54
C PRO A 133 10.98 -21.45 5.08
N ASN A 134 11.40 -20.25 4.69
CA ASN A 134 10.77 -19.00 5.13
C ASN A 134 9.88 -18.37 4.05
N LEU A 135 9.70 -19.03 2.90
CA LEU A 135 8.85 -18.60 1.79
C LEU A 135 7.39 -19.03 1.92
N LEU A 136 7.13 -20.17 2.57
CA LEU A 136 5.78 -20.73 2.68
C LEU A 136 4.89 -19.93 3.63
N LEU A 137 3.59 -19.98 3.34
CA LEU A 137 2.53 -19.45 4.20
C LEU A 137 2.47 -20.14 5.56
N ARG A 138 2.54 -19.35 6.63
CA ARG A 138 2.39 -19.79 8.01
C ARG A 138 0.98 -19.50 8.50
N ASP A 139 0.59 -20.18 9.57
CA ASP A 139 -0.72 -20.02 10.20
C ASP A 139 -0.93 -18.57 10.68
N GLU A 140 0.11 -17.89 11.18
CA GLU A 140 0.06 -16.47 11.54
C GLU A 140 -0.28 -15.55 10.35
N ASP A 141 0.17 -15.90 9.14
CA ASP A 141 -0.13 -15.13 7.92
C ASP A 141 -1.60 -15.32 7.50
N GLU A 142 -2.17 -16.51 7.75
CA GLU A 142 -3.58 -16.84 7.53
C GLU A 142 -4.47 -16.11 8.54
N GLU A 143 -4.09 -16.12 9.82
CA GLU A 143 -4.78 -15.37 10.88
C GLU A 143 -4.81 -13.87 10.59
N GLU A 144 -3.70 -13.28 10.10
CA GLU A 144 -3.68 -11.86 9.72
C GLU A 144 -4.56 -11.60 8.48
N PHE A 145 -4.52 -12.49 7.49
CA PHE A 145 -5.32 -12.38 6.27
C PHE A 145 -6.83 -12.40 6.55
N GLU A 146 -7.27 -13.23 7.50
CA GLU A 146 -8.68 -13.35 7.88
C GLU A 146 -9.09 -12.32 8.93
N GLY A 147 -8.26 -12.09 9.96
CA GLY A 147 -8.59 -11.29 11.13
C GLY A 147 -8.26 -9.80 11.02
N ASN A 148 -7.33 -9.40 10.14
CA ASN A 148 -6.93 -8.01 9.95
C ASN A 148 -6.60 -7.70 8.48
N TRP A 149 -7.60 -7.89 7.62
CA TRP A 149 -7.47 -7.68 6.18
C TRP A 149 -6.97 -6.28 5.80
N VAL A 150 -7.33 -5.24 6.58
CA VAL A 150 -6.92 -3.85 6.33
C VAL A 150 -5.41 -3.71 6.42
N GLU A 151 -4.81 -4.16 7.53
CA GLU A 151 -3.35 -4.11 7.68
C GLU A 151 -2.66 -5.01 6.67
N TYR A 152 -3.24 -6.17 6.33
CA TYR A 152 -2.71 -7.05 5.31
C TYR A 152 -2.56 -6.34 3.95
N VAL A 153 -3.63 -5.69 3.46
CA VAL A 153 -3.60 -4.97 2.17
C VAL A 153 -2.74 -3.71 2.24
N ARG A 154 -2.73 -3.01 3.38
CA ARG A 154 -1.95 -1.79 3.61
C ARG A 154 -0.44 -2.07 3.58
N ARG A 155 0.02 -3.11 4.29
CA ARG A 155 1.42 -3.55 4.34
C ARG A 155 2.00 -3.92 2.96
N ASP A 156 1.14 -4.41 2.06
CA ASP A 156 1.51 -4.65 0.68
C ASP A 156 1.51 -3.38 -0.17
N SER A 157 0.46 -2.55 -0.05
CA SER A 157 0.21 -1.45 -0.98
C SER A 157 1.06 -0.20 -0.72
N GLU A 158 1.32 0.10 0.54
CA GLU A 158 2.06 1.31 0.95
C GLU A 158 3.53 1.01 1.25
N GLY A 159 3.90 -0.27 1.30
CA GLY A 159 5.15 -0.71 1.92
C GLY A 159 5.06 -0.68 3.45
N SER A 160 5.79 -1.55 4.12
CA SER A 160 5.90 -1.55 5.58
C SER A 160 7.36 -1.40 5.98
N ASP A 161 7.61 -0.61 7.02
CA ASP A 161 8.90 -0.54 7.71
C ASP A 161 9.21 -1.83 8.48
N SER A 162 8.20 -2.66 8.78
CA SER A 162 8.38 -3.99 9.35
C SER A 162 8.62 -5.04 8.26
N ASP A 163 9.74 -5.76 8.36
CA ASP A 163 10.03 -6.90 7.50
C ASP A 163 9.34 -8.15 8.03
N THR A 164 8.50 -8.77 7.21
CA THR A 164 8.08 -10.16 7.42
C THR A 164 9.21 -11.10 7.05
N LEU A 165 9.21 -12.33 7.58
CA LEU A 165 10.23 -13.32 7.23
C LEU A 165 10.31 -13.63 5.74
N ARG A 166 9.15 -13.72 5.06
CA ARG A 166 9.11 -13.89 3.59
C ARG A 166 9.77 -12.73 2.86
N ARG A 167 9.47 -11.50 3.28
CA ARG A 167 10.03 -10.29 2.66
C ARG A 167 11.54 -10.23 2.90
N ALA A 168 12.00 -10.49 4.13
CA ALA A 168 13.42 -10.54 4.47
C ALA A 168 14.16 -11.60 3.65
N ALA A 169 13.63 -12.83 3.57
CA ALA A 169 14.22 -13.92 2.78
C ALA A 169 14.35 -13.58 1.29
N CYS A 170 13.33 -12.95 0.70
CA CYS A 170 13.38 -12.52 -0.69
C CYS A 170 14.30 -11.32 -0.91
N ARG A 171 14.39 -10.40 0.06
CA ARG A 171 15.36 -9.28 0.03
C ARG A 171 16.79 -9.80 0.00
N LEU A 172 17.10 -10.82 0.80
CA LEU A 172 18.42 -11.48 0.76
C LEU A 172 18.73 -12.05 -0.63
N LEU A 173 17.79 -12.77 -1.26
CA LEU A 173 17.98 -13.26 -2.63
C LEU A 173 18.17 -12.13 -3.64
N ARG A 174 17.43 -11.03 -3.49
CA ARG A 174 17.57 -9.86 -4.35
C ARG A 174 18.95 -9.20 -4.17
N GLY A 175 19.43 -9.09 -2.94
CA GLY A 175 20.78 -8.60 -2.63
C GLY A 175 21.86 -9.47 -3.26
N LEU A 176 21.73 -10.80 -3.19
CA LEU A 176 22.63 -11.72 -3.90
C LEU A 176 22.54 -11.57 -5.43
N ALA A 177 21.34 -11.36 -5.97
CA ALA A 177 21.12 -11.20 -7.41
C ALA A 177 21.76 -9.91 -7.96
N ALA A 178 22.07 -8.93 -7.12
CA ALA A 178 22.79 -7.72 -7.53
C ALA A 178 24.19 -8.04 -8.08
N ASN A 179 24.87 -9.04 -7.49
CA ASN A 179 26.24 -9.43 -7.84
C ASN A 179 26.33 -10.79 -8.56
N TYR A 180 25.37 -11.69 -8.33
CA TYR A 180 25.40 -13.08 -8.83
C TYR A 180 24.15 -13.46 -9.62
N ARG A 181 23.65 -12.55 -10.46
CA ARG A 181 22.36 -12.64 -11.13
C ARG A 181 22.10 -13.99 -11.81
N ASP A 182 23.01 -14.47 -12.65
CA ASP A 182 22.79 -15.70 -13.44
C ASP A 182 22.72 -16.95 -12.54
N GLN A 183 23.50 -16.96 -11.46
CA GLN A 183 23.51 -18.06 -10.49
C GLN A 183 22.21 -18.06 -9.66
N VAL A 184 21.78 -16.88 -9.17
CA VAL A 184 20.48 -16.73 -8.49
C VAL A 184 19.35 -17.12 -9.44
N ALA A 185 19.38 -16.69 -10.70
CA ALA A 185 18.34 -16.99 -11.68
C ALA A 185 18.19 -18.49 -11.92
N THR A 186 19.31 -19.21 -12.02
CA THR A 186 19.32 -20.67 -12.19
C THR A 186 18.73 -21.37 -10.97
N LEU A 187 19.14 -20.98 -9.76
CA LEU A 187 18.62 -21.56 -8.51
C LEU A 187 17.12 -21.31 -8.34
N VAL A 188 16.68 -20.06 -8.55
CA VAL A 188 15.29 -19.64 -8.40
C VAL A 188 14.41 -20.33 -9.44
N SER A 189 14.85 -20.42 -10.70
CA SER A 189 14.10 -21.11 -11.75
C SER A 189 13.87 -22.58 -11.40
N ALA A 190 14.90 -23.27 -10.89
CA ALA A 190 14.77 -24.66 -10.44
C ALA A 190 13.80 -24.79 -9.27
N GLN A 191 13.86 -23.87 -8.29
CA GLN A 191 12.98 -23.87 -7.13
C GLN A 191 11.51 -23.61 -7.52
N VAL A 192 11.26 -22.63 -8.40
CA VAL A 192 9.92 -22.33 -8.92
C VAL A 192 9.35 -23.55 -9.64
N GLN A 193 10.15 -24.23 -10.49
CA GLN A 193 9.71 -25.45 -11.17
C GLN A 193 9.37 -26.57 -10.18
N GLN A 194 10.18 -26.75 -9.14
CA GLN A 194 9.91 -27.76 -8.11
C GLN A 194 8.61 -27.48 -7.34
N MET A 195 8.39 -26.23 -6.93
CA MET A 195 7.18 -25.80 -6.21
C MET A 195 5.92 -25.96 -7.09
N LEU A 196 6.00 -25.55 -8.37
CA LEU A 196 4.90 -25.74 -9.32
C LEU A 196 4.63 -27.23 -9.59
N ALA A 197 5.67 -28.07 -9.68
CA ALA A 197 5.50 -29.51 -9.82
C ALA A 197 4.81 -30.12 -8.59
N ALA A 198 5.22 -29.74 -7.37
CA ALA A 198 4.58 -30.18 -6.13
C ALA A 198 3.09 -29.80 -6.09
N TYR A 199 2.75 -28.59 -6.53
CA TYR A 199 1.36 -28.15 -6.69
C TYR A 199 0.56 -29.04 -7.65
N THR A 200 1.13 -29.43 -8.80
CA THR A 200 0.41 -30.28 -9.77
C THR A 200 0.12 -31.70 -9.27
N VAL A 201 0.89 -32.20 -8.30
CA VAL A 201 0.68 -33.53 -7.70
C VAL A 201 -0.57 -33.56 -6.83
N ASP A 202 -0.78 -32.51 -6.02
CA ASP A 202 -1.94 -32.40 -5.14
C ASP A 202 -2.32 -30.92 -4.95
N ARG A 203 -3.15 -30.42 -5.86
CA ARG A 203 -3.58 -29.02 -5.87
C ARG A 203 -4.20 -28.59 -4.54
N ALA A 204 -5.06 -29.44 -3.98
CA ALA A 204 -5.84 -29.10 -2.80
C ALA A 204 -4.97 -28.90 -1.54
N ASN A 205 -3.89 -29.67 -1.41
CA ASN A 205 -3.00 -29.58 -0.25
C ASN A 205 -1.75 -28.73 -0.50
N ASN A 206 -1.31 -28.59 -1.75
CA ASN A 206 -0.04 -27.93 -2.10
C ASN A 206 -0.22 -26.54 -2.72
N TRP A 207 -1.37 -25.89 -2.55
CA TRP A 207 -1.60 -24.52 -3.04
C TRP A 207 -0.58 -23.50 -2.49
N LYS A 208 -0.06 -23.72 -1.26
CA LYS A 208 0.99 -22.89 -0.64
C LYS A 208 2.31 -22.93 -1.42
N GLU A 209 2.61 -24.02 -2.13
CA GLU A 209 3.80 -24.12 -2.98
C GLU A 209 3.66 -23.19 -4.21
N LYS A 210 2.47 -23.16 -4.83
CA LYS A 210 2.19 -22.26 -5.94
C LYS A 210 2.20 -20.79 -5.50
N ASP A 211 1.64 -20.49 -4.33
CA ASP A 211 1.72 -19.16 -3.72
C ASP A 211 3.19 -18.71 -3.56
N ALA A 212 4.01 -19.54 -2.92
CA ALA A 212 5.42 -19.26 -2.71
C ALA A 212 6.20 -19.09 -4.02
N ALA A 213 5.89 -19.90 -5.04
CA ALA A 213 6.48 -19.77 -6.37
C ALA A 213 6.15 -18.41 -7.01
N ILE A 214 4.89 -17.98 -6.97
CA ILE A 214 4.47 -16.68 -7.51
C ILE A 214 5.09 -15.54 -6.69
N TYR A 215 5.10 -15.64 -5.37
CA TYR A 215 5.69 -14.64 -4.48
C TYR A 215 7.20 -14.44 -4.75
N LEU A 216 7.93 -15.54 -4.96
CA LEU A 216 9.35 -15.51 -5.29
C LEU A 216 9.61 -14.78 -6.61
N VAL A 217 8.77 -15.02 -7.62
CA VAL A 217 8.84 -14.31 -8.91
C VAL A 217 8.52 -12.82 -8.74
N ILE A 218 7.47 -12.46 -7.98
CA ILE A 218 7.15 -11.06 -7.66
C ILE A 218 8.37 -10.37 -7.03
N ALA A 219 9.04 -11.04 -6.09
CA ALA A 219 10.13 -10.44 -5.35
C ALA A 219 11.44 -10.30 -6.15
N LEU A 220 11.66 -11.10 -7.18
CA LEU A 220 12.92 -11.09 -7.93
C LEU A 220 12.84 -10.44 -9.30
N MET A 221 11.64 -10.29 -9.86
CA MET A 221 11.47 -9.61 -11.12
C MET A 221 11.71 -8.10 -11.00
N GLN A 222 12.41 -7.55 -11.99
CA GLN A 222 12.72 -6.13 -12.06
C GLN A 222 11.64 -5.37 -12.81
N LYS A 223 11.36 -4.14 -12.37
CA LYS A 223 10.51 -3.22 -13.13
C LYS A 223 11.26 -2.70 -14.36
N PRO A 224 10.56 -2.44 -15.49
CA PRO A 224 11.18 -1.90 -16.68
C PRO A 224 11.84 -0.54 -16.37
N GLY A 225 13.08 -0.35 -16.82
CA GLY A 225 13.84 0.89 -16.57
C GLY A 225 14.62 0.93 -15.25
N ALA A 226 14.58 -0.13 -14.43
CA ALA A 226 15.55 -0.29 -13.35
C ALA A 226 16.97 -0.44 -13.96
N THR A 227 17.94 0.32 -13.45
CA THR A 227 19.35 0.22 -13.85
C THR A 227 19.88 -1.19 -13.59
N GLY A 228 20.10 -1.96 -14.66
CA GLY A 228 20.59 -3.34 -14.58
C GLY A 228 19.92 -4.24 -15.62
N GLY A 229 20.17 -3.98 -16.91
CA GLY A 229 19.68 -4.76 -18.06
C GLY A 229 20.29 -6.16 -18.17
N GLY A 230 20.22 -6.95 -17.09
CA GLY A 230 20.60 -8.35 -17.09
C GLY A 230 19.46 -9.26 -17.54
N THR A 231 19.80 -10.51 -17.82
CA THR A 231 18.87 -11.59 -18.19
C THR A 231 17.71 -11.65 -17.18
N PRO A 232 16.44 -11.69 -17.63
CA PRO A 232 15.32 -11.84 -16.69
C PRO A 232 15.48 -13.16 -15.93
N VAL A 233 15.27 -13.12 -14.59
CA VAL A 233 15.40 -14.28 -13.70
C VAL A 233 14.41 -15.37 -14.08
N VAL A 234 13.24 -14.98 -14.61
CA VAL A 234 12.19 -15.85 -15.12
C VAL A 234 11.63 -15.23 -16.40
N ASP A 235 11.31 -16.06 -17.41
CA ASP A 235 10.56 -15.61 -18.59
C ASP A 235 9.14 -15.21 -18.20
N MET A 236 8.91 -13.90 -18.20
CA MET A 236 7.66 -13.28 -17.78
C MET A 236 6.45 -13.72 -18.62
N GLU A 237 6.61 -13.82 -19.93
CA GLU A 237 5.50 -14.14 -20.84
C GLU A 237 5.03 -15.59 -20.64
N SER A 238 6.00 -16.51 -20.58
CA SER A 238 5.75 -17.92 -20.28
C SER A 238 5.14 -18.09 -18.88
N PHE A 239 5.71 -17.46 -17.86
CA PHE A 239 5.23 -17.57 -16.49
C PHE A 239 3.80 -17.02 -16.35
N PHE A 240 3.53 -15.87 -16.95
CA PHE A 240 2.20 -15.28 -16.96
C PHE A 240 1.17 -16.22 -17.58
N THR A 241 1.47 -16.73 -18.78
CA THR A 241 0.53 -17.58 -19.54
C THR A 241 0.31 -18.95 -18.88
N SER A 242 1.37 -19.55 -18.30
CA SER A 242 1.30 -20.90 -17.74
C SER A 242 0.91 -20.98 -16.27
N VAL A 243 1.12 -19.91 -15.49
CA VAL A 243 0.90 -19.92 -14.03
C VAL A 243 -0.22 -18.99 -13.60
N ILE A 244 -0.25 -17.76 -14.14
CA ILE A 244 -1.16 -16.69 -13.70
C ILE A 244 -2.52 -16.80 -14.40
N VAL A 245 -2.55 -16.87 -15.73
CA VAL A 245 -3.80 -16.93 -16.51
C VAL A 245 -4.71 -18.09 -16.09
N PRO A 246 -4.22 -19.33 -15.85
CA PRO A 246 -5.08 -20.44 -15.42
C PRO A 246 -5.81 -20.16 -14.10
N GLU A 247 -5.21 -19.41 -13.17
CA GLU A 247 -5.87 -19.02 -11.91
C GLU A 247 -6.99 -18.00 -12.12
N LEU A 248 -6.84 -17.12 -13.11
CA LEU A 248 -7.82 -16.12 -13.52
C LEU A 248 -8.96 -16.69 -14.36
N GLU A 249 -8.82 -17.91 -14.88
CA GLU A 249 -9.85 -18.62 -15.66
C GLU A 249 -10.42 -19.83 -14.93
N ALA A 250 -9.79 -20.26 -13.83
CA ALA A 250 -10.18 -21.43 -13.07
C ALA A 250 -11.67 -21.41 -12.68
N PRO A 251 -12.38 -22.56 -12.75
CA PRO A 251 -13.78 -22.65 -12.37
C PRO A 251 -13.98 -22.53 -10.85
N ASP A 252 -12.99 -22.98 -10.08
CA ASP A 252 -12.94 -22.91 -8.62
C ASP A 252 -12.27 -21.61 -8.14
N TRP A 253 -12.62 -20.48 -8.72
CA TRP A 253 -12.00 -19.18 -8.42
C TRP A 253 -12.22 -18.69 -6.98
N GLN A 254 -13.15 -19.30 -6.23
CA GLN A 254 -13.40 -19.01 -4.82
C GLN A 254 -12.54 -19.85 -3.86
N SER A 255 -11.86 -20.89 -4.34
CA SER A 255 -10.95 -21.66 -3.50
C SER A 255 -9.64 -20.91 -3.27
N GLU A 256 -8.92 -21.26 -2.21
CA GLU A 256 -7.54 -20.83 -1.98
C GLU A 256 -7.37 -19.29 -2.00
N PRO A 257 -8.09 -18.54 -1.13
CA PRO A 257 -8.19 -17.08 -1.24
C PRO A 257 -6.84 -16.36 -1.18
N MET A 258 -5.88 -16.87 -0.41
CA MET A 258 -4.53 -16.30 -0.34
C MET A 258 -3.76 -16.49 -1.65
N LEU A 259 -3.90 -17.65 -2.32
CA LEU A 259 -3.31 -17.84 -3.65
C LEU A 259 -3.93 -16.86 -4.66
N LYS A 260 -5.25 -16.67 -4.62
CA LYS A 260 -5.93 -15.69 -5.50
C LYS A 260 -5.45 -14.27 -5.22
N ALA A 261 -5.27 -13.91 -3.95
CA ALA A 261 -4.70 -12.63 -3.56
C ALA A 261 -3.28 -12.44 -4.12
N THR A 262 -2.42 -13.46 -4.06
CA THR A 262 -1.07 -13.43 -4.63
C THR A 262 -1.07 -13.32 -6.16
N VAL A 263 -2.01 -13.98 -6.84
CA VAL A 263 -2.23 -13.82 -8.30
C VAL A 263 -2.62 -12.38 -8.65
N LEU A 264 -3.56 -11.78 -7.91
CA LEU A 264 -3.98 -10.39 -8.12
C LEU A 264 -2.85 -9.40 -7.80
N ARG A 265 -2.04 -9.70 -6.78
CA ARG A 265 -0.84 -8.93 -6.45
C ARG A 265 0.19 -8.97 -7.58
N PHE A 266 0.39 -10.12 -8.21
CA PHE A 266 1.24 -10.24 -9.40
C PHE A 266 0.74 -9.30 -10.52
N LEU A 267 -0.56 -9.32 -10.81
CA LEU A 267 -1.16 -8.44 -11.81
C LEU A 267 -0.95 -6.96 -11.47
N LYS A 268 -1.20 -6.56 -10.21
CA LYS A 268 -0.97 -5.21 -9.71
C LYS A 268 0.48 -4.75 -9.89
N GLU A 269 1.45 -5.60 -9.55
CA GLU A 269 2.87 -5.25 -9.56
C GLU A 269 3.43 -5.12 -10.99
N PHE A 270 2.96 -5.96 -11.92
CA PHE A 270 3.47 -6.03 -13.30
C PHE A 270 2.52 -5.44 -14.36
N ARG A 271 1.46 -4.74 -13.96
CA ARG A 271 0.44 -4.16 -14.85
C ARG A 271 0.99 -3.38 -16.04
N ASP A 272 2.11 -2.66 -15.87
CA ASP A 272 2.71 -1.83 -16.91
C ASP A 272 3.29 -2.67 -18.05
N GLN A 273 3.70 -3.91 -17.74
CA GLN A 273 4.28 -4.87 -18.67
C GLN A 273 3.23 -5.69 -19.43
N ILE A 274 1.97 -5.71 -18.96
CA ILE A 274 0.89 -6.45 -19.59
C ILE A 274 0.43 -5.68 -20.84
N PRO A 275 0.46 -6.28 -22.04
CA PRO A 275 -0.07 -5.65 -23.24
C PRO A 275 -1.54 -5.29 -23.08
N LYS A 276 -1.95 -4.13 -23.59
CA LYS A 276 -3.33 -3.62 -23.46
C LYS A 276 -4.38 -4.66 -23.86
N ALA A 277 -4.20 -5.33 -25.00
CA ALA A 277 -5.12 -6.35 -25.48
C ALA A 277 -5.27 -7.52 -24.50
N THR A 278 -4.15 -7.99 -23.94
CA THR A 278 -4.11 -9.06 -22.94
C THR A 278 -4.80 -8.63 -21.64
N ALA A 279 -4.53 -7.41 -21.16
CA ALA A 279 -5.18 -6.87 -19.96
C ALA A 279 -6.70 -6.79 -20.12
N LEU A 280 -7.20 -6.34 -21.28
CA LEU A 280 -8.63 -6.30 -21.57
C LEU A 280 -9.25 -7.70 -21.66
N ALA A 281 -8.53 -8.68 -22.22
CA ALA A 281 -9.00 -10.06 -22.29
C ALA A 281 -9.14 -10.72 -20.91
N LEU A 282 -8.28 -10.35 -19.95
CA LEU A 282 -8.29 -10.87 -18.59
C LEU A 282 -9.25 -10.12 -17.65
N LEU A 283 -9.69 -8.93 -18.04
CA LEU A 283 -10.53 -8.08 -17.20
C LEU A 283 -11.79 -8.81 -16.68
N PRO A 284 -12.53 -9.61 -17.46
CA PRO A 284 -13.65 -10.41 -16.92
C PRO A 284 -13.24 -11.36 -15.80
N GLY A 285 -12.07 -12.00 -15.94
CA GLY A 285 -11.50 -12.91 -14.94
C GLY A 285 -11.07 -12.18 -13.66
N VAL A 286 -10.74 -10.89 -13.73
CA VAL A 286 -10.52 -10.05 -12.54
C VAL A 286 -11.83 -9.59 -11.93
N VAL A 287 -12.78 -9.14 -12.77
CA VAL A 287 -14.07 -8.59 -12.33
C VAL A 287 -14.88 -9.58 -11.50
N ARG A 288 -14.76 -10.89 -11.77
CA ARG A 288 -15.40 -11.92 -10.92
C ARG A 288 -14.83 -11.94 -9.49
N PHE A 289 -13.54 -11.68 -9.28
CA PHE A 289 -12.94 -11.65 -7.95
C PHE A 289 -13.44 -10.50 -7.06
N LEU A 290 -14.07 -9.48 -7.64
CA LEU A 290 -14.78 -8.46 -6.85
C LEU A 290 -15.94 -9.07 -6.04
N THR A 291 -16.48 -10.22 -6.48
CA THR A 291 -17.57 -10.92 -5.77
C THR A 291 -17.06 -11.99 -4.79
N HIS A 292 -15.75 -12.04 -4.54
CA HIS A 292 -15.15 -12.97 -3.59
C HIS A 292 -15.43 -12.54 -2.14
N GLU A 293 -15.78 -13.49 -1.26
CA GLU A 293 -16.13 -13.22 0.14
C GLU A 293 -14.96 -12.66 0.97
N SER A 294 -13.73 -13.14 0.72
CA SER A 294 -12.52 -12.56 1.32
C SER A 294 -12.33 -11.08 0.98
N ASN A 295 -12.22 -10.27 2.04
CA ASN A 295 -11.96 -8.82 1.95
C ASN A 295 -10.64 -8.49 1.26
N VAL A 296 -9.61 -9.31 1.44
CA VAL A 296 -8.31 -9.11 0.78
C VAL A 296 -8.44 -9.33 -0.73
N VAL A 297 -9.13 -10.40 -1.16
CA VAL A 297 -9.22 -10.77 -2.58
C VAL A 297 -9.95 -9.69 -3.38
N HIS A 298 -11.15 -9.28 -2.96
CA HIS A 298 -11.89 -8.26 -3.69
C HIS A 298 -11.22 -6.88 -3.62
N SER A 299 -10.49 -6.57 -2.54
CA SER A 299 -9.69 -5.34 -2.44
C SER A 299 -8.53 -5.33 -3.43
N TYR A 300 -7.81 -6.44 -3.59
CA TYR A 300 -6.75 -6.53 -4.60
C TYR A 300 -7.29 -6.49 -6.03
N ALA A 301 -8.44 -7.12 -6.30
CA ALA A 301 -9.08 -7.06 -7.60
C ALA A 301 -9.47 -5.62 -7.96
N ALA A 302 -10.10 -4.89 -7.03
CA ALA A 302 -10.42 -3.48 -7.19
C ALA A 302 -9.17 -2.62 -7.38
N THR A 303 -8.12 -2.86 -6.58
CA THR A 303 -6.84 -2.16 -6.69
C THR A 303 -6.17 -2.38 -8.04
N PHE A 304 -6.23 -3.59 -8.61
CA PHE A 304 -5.69 -3.83 -9.95
C PHE A 304 -6.48 -3.08 -11.03
N ILE A 305 -7.82 -3.14 -11.01
CA ILE A 305 -8.67 -2.43 -11.98
C ILE A 305 -8.41 -0.92 -11.91
N GLU A 306 -8.38 -0.36 -10.71
CA GLU A 306 -8.09 1.06 -10.48
C GLU A 306 -6.74 1.47 -11.07
N ASN A 307 -5.68 0.73 -10.73
CA ASN A 307 -4.33 0.99 -11.20
C ASN A 307 -4.17 0.83 -12.72
N LEU A 308 -4.91 -0.11 -13.32
CA LEU A 308 -4.93 -0.32 -14.76
C LEU A 308 -5.40 0.95 -15.49
N LEU A 309 -6.45 1.59 -14.96
CA LEU A 309 -7.04 2.82 -15.50
C LEU A 309 -6.18 4.08 -15.28
N MET A 310 -5.13 4.00 -14.45
CA MET A 310 -4.17 5.08 -14.24
C MET A 310 -2.98 5.05 -15.19
N ILE A 311 -2.79 3.98 -15.97
CA ILE A 311 -1.60 3.81 -16.80
C ILE A 311 -1.59 4.85 -17.92
N LYS A 312 -0.49 5.62 -17.98
CA LYS A 312 -0.22 6.61 -19.02
C LYS A 312 1.03 6.24 -19.82
N ASP A 313 0.84 6.09 -21.13
CA ASP A 313 1.91 5.82 -22.08
C ASP A 313 2.61 7.10 -22.52
N ALA A 314 3.93 7.00 -22.70
CA ALA A 314 4.74 8.04 -23.31
C ALA A 314 4.52 8.04 -24.83
N VAL A 315 3.97 9.12 -25.36
CA VAL A 315 3.71 9.29 -26.79
C VAL A 315 4.59 10.42 -27.33
N PRO A 316 5.44 10.17 -28.34
CA PRO A 316 6.20 11.23 -28.98
C PRO A 316 5.26 12.18 -29.71
N VAL A 317 5.44 13.49 -29.52
CA VAL A 317 4.65 14.50 -30.21
C VAL A 317 5.16 14.63 -31.64
N PRO A 318 4.34 14.40 -32.69
CA PRO A 318 4.79 14.53 -34.06
C PRO A 318 5.37 15.93 -34.33
N GLY A 319 6.63 15.99 -34.79
CA GLY A 319 7.30 17.24 -35.14
C GLY A 319 7.99 17.99 -34.00
N LEU A 320 7.92 17.50 -32.75
CA LEU A 320 8.70 18.02 -31.62
C LEU A 320 9.54 16.91 -30.98
N ASN A 321 10.69 17.26 -30.39
CA ASN A 321 11.46 16.36 -29.52
C ASN A 321 10.85 16.26 -28.10
N THR A 322 9.53 16.42 -27.96
CA THR A 322 8.82 16.33 -26.68
C THR A 322 7.97 15.07 -26.62
N VAL A 323 7.87 14.51 -25.41
CA VAL A 323 7.07 13.32 -25.11
C VAL A 323 5.89 13.77 -24.26
N THR A 324 4.67 13.43 -24.67
CA THR A 324 3.46 13.62 -23.88
C THR A 324 3.03 12.32 -23.22
N ARG A 325 2.14 12.38 -22.23
CA ARG A 325 1.56 11.22 -21.54
C ARG A 325 0.10 11.09 -21.95
N SER A 326 -0.26 10.00 -22.62
CA SER A 326 -1.65 9.69 -22.95
C SER A 326 -2.17 8.51 -22.14
N GLN A 327 -3.45 8.53 -21.77
CA GLN A 327 -4.09 7.39 -21.10
C GLN A 327 -4.02 6.15 -21.99
N ARG A 328 -3.57 5.03 -21.43
CA ARG A 328 -3.53 3.74 -22.15
C ARG A 328 -4.94 3.20 -22.38
N TYR A 329 -5.83 3.39 -21.41
CA TYR A 329 -7.22 2.94 -21.44
C TYR A 329 -8.16 4.14 -21.54
N VAL A 330 -9.12 4.05 -22.45
CA VAL A 330 -10.14 5.08 -22.68
C VAL A 330 -11.53 4.53 -22.38
N ALA A 331 -12.54 5.41 -22.30
CA ALA A 331 -13.93 5.04 -22.03
C ALA A 331 -14.40 3.85 -22.90
N ALA A 332 -14.11 3.89 -24.21
CA ALA A 332 -14.53 2.84 -25.15
C ALA A 332 -14.00 1.43 -24.79
N ASP A 333 -12.82 1.34 -24.17
CA ASP A 333 -12.25 0.07 -23.74
C ASP A 333 -12.97 -0.50 -22.51
N ILE A 334 -13.50 0.38 -21.64
CA ILE A 334 -14.02 0.03 -20.31
C ILE A 334 -15.54 -0.10 -20.28
N ASN A 335 -16.24 0.64 -21.15
CA ASN A 335 -17.71 0.63 -21.23
C ASN A 335 -18.33 -0.78 -21.28
N PRO A 336 -17.78 -1.78 -22.01
CA PRO A 336 -18.35 -3.13 -22.02
C PRO A 336 -18.35 -3.83 -20.66
N PHE A 337 -17.43 -3.44 -19.77
CA PHE A 337 -17.22 -4.05 -18.46
C PHE A 337 -17.79 -3.20 -17.32
N ALA A 338 -17.99 -1.90 -17.53
CA ALA A 338 -18.40 -0.94 -16.51
C ALA A 338 -19.67 -1.35 -15.74
N PRO A 339 -20.76 -1.83 -16.37
CA PRO A 339 -21.96 -2.24 -15.62
C PRO A 339 -21.66 -3.35 -14.62
N GLN A 340 -20.91 -4.39 -15.03
CA GLN A 340 -20.57 -5.51 -14.17
C GLN A 340 -19.60 -5.10 -13.07
N ILE A 341 -18.63 -4.22 -13.37
CA ILE A 341 -17.70 -3.69 -12.37
C ILE A 341 -18.48 -2.91 -11.29
N ILE A 342 -19.35 -1.98 -11.70
CA ILE A 342 -20.15 -1.16 -10.79
C ILE A 342 -21.05 -2.04 -9.92
N GLN A 343 -21.72 -3.03 -10.52
CA GLN A 343 -22.57 -3.98 -9.79
C GLN A 343 -21.74 -4.76 -8.76
N ASN A 344 -20.62 -5.35 -9.16
CA ASN A 344 -19.81 -6.19 -8.27
C ASN A 344 -19.18 -5.39 -7.15
N LEU A 345 -18.68 -4.17 -7.42
CA LEU A 345 -18.17 -3.27 -6.38
C LEU A 345 -19.27 -2.90 -5.38
N SER A 346 -20.47 -2.61 -5.88
CA SER A 346 -21.63 -2.29 -5.04
C SER A 346 -22.06 -3.49 -4.18
N THR A 347 -21.97 -4.72 -4.70
CA THR A 347 -22.21 -5.94 -3.91
C THR A 347 -21.11 -6.17 -2.88
N ALA A 348 -19.84 -5.97 -3.24
CA ALA A 348 -18.71 -6.17 -2.34
C ALA A 348 -18.75 -5.24 -1.12
N LEU A 349 -19.21 -3.99 -1.29
CA LEU A 349 -19.47 -3.06 -0.19
C LEU A 349 -20.59 -3.55 0.76
N SER A 350 -21.34 -4.58 0.42
CA SER A 350 -22.34 -5.19 1.31
C SER A 350 -21.82 -6.43 2.04
N PHE A 351 -20.57 -6.86 1.81
CA PHE A 351 -19.97 -7.96 2.55
C PHE A 351 -19.56 -7.56 3.98
N PRO A 352 -19.51 -8.53 4.92
CA PRO A 352 -19.07 -8.30 6.29
C PRO A 352 -17.72 -7.59 6.34
N ASP A 353 -17.61 -6.58 7.20
CA ASP A 353 -16.39 -5.79 7.41
C ASP A 353 -15.84 -5.06 6.16
N SER A 354 -16.61 -4.99 5.07
CA SER A 354 -16.23 -4.33 3.81
C SER A 354 -17.09 -3.09 3.47
N HIS A 355 -18.00 -2.68 4.35
CA HIS A 355 -18.92 -1.56 4.14
C HIS A 355 -18.21 -0.22 3.88
N GLU A 356 -17.09 0.03 4.56
CA GLU A 356 -16.25 1.21 4.39
C GLU A 356 -14.88 0.84 3.78
N ASN A 357 -14.85 -0.11 2.85
CA ASN A 357 -13.62 -0.53 2.20
C ASN A 357 -13.12 0.54 1.20
N PRO A 358 -11.99 1.22 1.49
CA PRO A 358 -11.54 2.36 0.69
C PRO A 358 -11.06 1.94 -0.70
N TYR A 359 -10.54 0.72 -0.86
CA TYR A 359 -10.05 0.21 -2.14
C TYR A 359 -11.20 -0.01 -3.14
N LEU A 360 -12.34 -0.51 -2.65
CA LEU A 360 -13.55 -0.69 -3.47
C LEU A 360 -14.10 0.67 -3.93
N MET A 361 -14.24 1.62 -3.01
CA MET A 361 -14.76 2.96 -3.33
C MET A 361 -13.83 3.73 -4.27
N LYS A 362 -12.51 3.62 -4.09
CA LYS A 362 -11.50 4.19 -5.01
C LYS A 362 -11.62 3.62 -6.41
N CYS A 363 -11.77 2.29 -6.53
CA CYS A 363 -11.99 1.66 -7.82
C CYS A 363 -13.31 2.10 -8.46
N LEU A 364 -14.38 2.23 -7.68
CA LEU A 364 -15.68 2.69 -8.18
C LEU A 364 -15.59 4.12 -8.71
N MET A 365 -14.99 5.03 -7.93
CA MET A 365 -14.69 6.39 -8.35
C MET A 365 -13.92 6.42 -9.67
N ARG A 366 -12.84 5.63 -9.79
CA ARG A 366 -12.01 5.58 -10.99
C ARG A 366 -12.79 5.12 -12.21
N VAL A 367 -13.59 4.06 -12.06
CA VAL A 367 -14.41 3.51 -13.16
C VAL A 367 -15.46 4.51 -13.59
N LEU A 368 -16.15 5.15 -12.64
CA LEU A 368 -17.12 6.22 -12.91
C LEU A 368 -16.46 7.44 -13.57
N GLY A 369 -15.20 7.75 -13.24
CA GLY A 369 -14.43 8.84 -13.84
C GLY A 369 -13.90 8.57 -15.26
N VAL A 370 -13.89 7.31 -15.71
CA VAL A 370 -13.38 6.91 -17.03
C VAL A 370 -14.49 6.44 -17.97
N ALA A 371 -15.42 5.62 -17.48
CA ALA A 371 -16.48 5.04 -18.30
C ALA A 371 -17.53 6.08 -18.70
N ASN A 372 -18.23 5.81 -19.80
CA ASN A 372 -19.44 6.52 -20.18
C ASN A 372 -20.62 5.59 -19.89
N ILE A 373 -21.27 5.82 -18.76
CA ILE A 373 -22.50 5.12 -18.34
C ILE A 373 -23.72 5.99 -18.63
N ALA A 374 -24.87 5.37 -18.90
CA ALA A 374 -26.09 6.08 -19.26
C ALA A 374 -27.34 5.33 -18.79
N GLY A 375 -28.48 6.01 -18.83
CA GLY A 375 -29.79 5.44 -18.53
C GLY A 375 -29.92 5.02 -17.07
N GLN A 376 -30.56 3.86 -16.83
CA GLN A 376 -30.89 3.38 -15.49
C GLN A 376 -29.67 3.18 -14.58
N ILE A 377 -28.52 2.82 -15.16
CA ILE A 377 -27.29 2.59 -14.40
C ILE A 377 -26.88 3.85 -13.64
N VAL A 378 -27.04 5.04 -14.24
CA VAL A 378 -26.70 6.32 -13.60
C VAL A 378 -27.63 6.58 -12.41
N HIS A 379 -28.93 6.35 -12.56
CA HIS A 379 -29.89 6.52 -11.47
C HIS A 379 -29.64 5.55 -10.32
N GLU A 380 -29.40 4.28 -10.63
CA GLU A 380 -29.14 3.23 -9.63
C GLU A 380 -27.85 3.52 -8.85
N ILE A 381 -26.76 3.86 -9.54
CA ILE A 381 -25.48 4.13 -8.84
C ILE A 381 -25.52 5.41 -8.04
N THR A 382 -26.18 6.48 -8.52
CA THR A 382 -26.35 7.70 -7.73
C THR A 382 -27.17 7.43 -6.48
N ALA A 383 -28.31 6.75 -6.61
CA ALA A 383 -29.14 6.40 -5.45
C ALA A 383 -28.36 5.56 -4.44
N ARG A 384 -27.54 4.62 -4.91
CA ARG A 384 -26.68 3.79 -4.05
C ARG A 384 -25.62 4.61 -3.32
N LEU A 385 -24.89 5.47 -4.01
CA LEU A 385 -23.84 6.32 -3.41
C LEU A 385 -24.43 7.30 -2.38
N VAL A 386 -25.59 7.90 -2.68
CA VAL A 386 -26.31 8.77 -1.73
C VAL A 386 -26.77 7.98 -0.50
N GLY A 387 -27.26 6.76 -0.68
CA GLY A 387 -27.62 5.86 0.42
C GLY A 387 -26.42 5.56 1.33
N ILE A 388 -25.27 5.20 0.75
CA ILE A 388 -24.04 4.99 1.50
C ILE A 388 -23.63 6.26 2.25
N LEU A 389 -23.67 7.43 1.59
CA LEU A 389 -23.33 8.69 2.24
C LEU A 389 -24.23 8.98 3.46
N MET A 390 -25.53 8.72 3.34
CA MET A 390 -26.48 8.83 4.47
C MET A 390 -26.17 7.89 5.63
N GLU A 391 -25.67 6.68 5.34
CA GLU A 391 -25.25 5.71 6.36
C GLU A 391 -23.97 6.18 7.08
N VAL A 392 -22.96 6.60 6.31
CA VAL A 392 -21.67 7.09 6.83
C VAL A 392 -21.85 8.36 7.66
N CYS A 393 -22.81 9.23 7.32
CA CYS A 393 -23.16 10.41 8.15
C CYS A 393 -23.48 10.04 9.61
N ASN A 394 -23.94 8.82 9.89
CA ASN A 394 -24.21 8.42 11.27
C ASN A 394 -22.93 8.12 12.06
N ASN A 395 -21.84 7.74 11.39
CA ASN A 395 -20.58 7.34 12.02
C ASN A 395 -19.43 7.32 10.99
N PRO A 396 -18.87 8.48 10.62
CA PRO A 396 -17.78 8.55 9.64
C PRO A 396 -16.48 8.03 10.25
N LYS A 397 -16.13 6.75 10.03
CA LYS A 397 -14.93 6.13 10.62
C LYS A 397 -13.72 6.17 9.72
N ASN A 398 -13.91 6.02 8.41
CA ASN A 398 -12.83 5.90 7.45
C ASN A 398 -12.69 7.13 6.53
N PRO A 399 -11.71 8.03 6.77
CA PRO A 399 -11.57 9.26 5.98
C PRO A 399 -11.21 9.00 4.51
N ASP A 400 -10.41 7.98 4.21
CA ASP A 400 -10.05 7.63 2.83
C ASP A 400 -11.28 7.16 2.04
N PHE A 401 -12.09 6.31 2.66
CA PHE A 401 -13.35 5.86 2.07
C PHE A 401 -14.28 7.04 1.79
N ASN A 402 -14.42 7.94 2.77
CA ASN A 402 -15.27 9.12 2.67
C ASN A 402 -14.84 10.03 1.52
N HIS A 403 -13.53 10.29 1.41
CA HIS A 403 -12.97 11.07 0.31
C HIS A 403 -13.31 10.44 -1.05
N TYR A 404 -13.05 9.14 -1.22
CA TYR A 404 -13.38 8.46 -2.48
C TYR A 404 -14.88 8.36 -2.76
N LEU A 405 -15.73 8.35 -1.73
CA LEU A 405 -17.19 8.38 -1.88
C LEU A 405 -17.66 9.72 -2.46
N PHE A 406 -17.13 10.84 -1.97
CA PHE A 406 -17.41 12.16 -2.55
C PHE A 406 -16.87 12.28 -3.98
N GLU A 407 -15.66 11.78 -4.24
CA GLU A 407 -15.09 11.76 -5.59
C GLU A 407 -15.91 10.87 -6.55
N ALA A 408 -16.44 9.73 -6.08
CA ALA A 408 -17.33 8.88 -6.87
C ALA A 408 -18.65 9.59 -7.24
N LEU A 409 -19.23 10.32 -6.29
CA LEU A 409 -20.40 11.17 -6.53
C LEU A 409 -20.08 12.27 -7.54
N ALA A 410 -18.96 12.98 -7.37
CA ALA A 410 -18.53 14.02 -8.30
C ALA A 410 -18.28 13.45 -9.71
N ALA A 411 -17.67 12.27 -9.82
CA ALA A 411 -17.40 11.61 -11.09
C ALA A 411 -18.68 11.25 -11.85
N VAL A 412 -19.68 10.65 -11.17
CA VAL A 412 -20.94 10.30 -11.84
C VAL A 412 -21.73 11.54 -12.25
N ILE A 413 -21.79 12.58 -11.42
CA ILE A 413 -22.50 13.83 -11.72
C ILE A 413 -21.81 14.56 -12.86
N GLY A 414 -20.49 14.74 -12.78
CA GLY A 414 -19.71 15.47 -13.77
C GLY A 414 -19.81 14.84 -15.14
N ARG A 415 -19.51 13.54 -15.26
CA ARG A 415 -19.53 12.87 -16.57
C ARG A 415 -20.93 12.67 -17.12
N SER A 416 -21.88 12.22 -16.29
CA SER A 416 -23.24 11.94 -16.77
C SER A 416 -23.99 13.24 -17.03
N GLY A 417 -23.76 14.29 -16.24
CA GLY A 417 -24.35 15.61 -16.45
C GLY A 417 -23.79 16.35 -17.66
N GLU A 418 -22.50 16.18 -17.98
CA GLU A 418 -21.92 16.66 -19.24
C GLU A 418 -22.53 15.95 -20.46
N GLN A 419 -22.85 14.66 -20.33
CA GLN A 419 -23.45 13.86 -21.42
C GLN A 419 -24.95 14.12 -21.59
N ASP A 420 -25.68 14.25 -20.48
CA ASP A 420 -27.12 14.51 -20.45
C ASP A 420 -27.48 15.55 -19.36
N PRO A 421 -27.55 16.84 -19.73
CA PRO A 421 -27.93 17.91 -18.81
C PRO A 421 -29.34 17.75 -18.21
N ALA A 422 -30.21 16.90 -18.77
CA ALA A 422 -31.54 16.64 -18.21
C ALA A 422 -31.49 15.85 -16.89
N LEU A 423 -30.35 15.22 -16.56
CA LEU A 423 -30.15 14.49 -15.31
C LEU A 423 -29.85 15.40 -14.11
N VAL A 424 -29.43 16.64 -14.34
CA VAL A 424 -29.00 17.58 -13.28
C VAL A 424 -30.08 17.79 -12.20
N PRO A 425 -31.36 18.05 -12.53
CA PRO A 425 -32.39 18.22 -11.50
C PRO A 425 -32.61 16.95 -10.65
N ALA A 426 -32.42 15.76 -11.23
CA ALA A 426 -32.54 14.50 -10.50
C ALA A 426 -31.36 14.29 -9.53
N PHE A 427 -30.16 14.73 -9.91
CA PHE A 427 -29.00 14.75 -9.01
C PHE A 427 -29.21 15.71 -7.84
N GLU A 428 -29.66 16.95 -8.11
CA GLU A 428 -29.97 17.95 -7.08
C GLU A 428 -30.99 17.42 -6.07
N ALA A 429 -32.09 16.84 -6.57
CA ALA A 429 -33.15 16.28 -5.73
C ALA A 429 -32.67 15.13 -4.83
N SER A 430 -31.67 14.36 -5.31
CA SER A 430 -31.12 13.23 -4.55
C SER A 430 -30.06 13.68 -3.52
N LEU A 431 -29.24 14.67 -3.85
CA LEU A 431 -28.08 15.07 -3.04
C LEU A 431 -28.38 16.15 -2.00
N PHE A 432 -29.28 17.10 -2.30
CA PHE A 432 -29.58 18.19 -1.37
C PHE A 432 -30.02 17.73 0.02
N PRO A 433 -30.86 16.67 0.18
CA PRO A 433 -31.23 16.19 1.51
C PRO A 433 -30.03 15.75 2.35
N VAL A 434 -29.09 15.01 1.77
CA VAL A 434 -27.90 14.51 2.49
C VAL A 434 -26.89 15.62 2.75
N LEU A 435 -26.69 16.54 1.81
CA LEU A 435 -25.83 17.72 2.02
C LEU A 435 -26.39 18.64 3.10
N GLN A 436 -27.70 18.89 3.10
CA GLN A 436 -28.36 19.65 4.15
C GLN A 436 -28.17 18.98 5.51
N ARG A 437 -28.30 17.65 5.57
CA ARG A 437 -28.06 16.90 6.79
C ARG A 437 -26.64 17.11 7.32
N ILE A 438 -25.62 16.95 6.47
CA ILE A 438 -24.21 17.17 6.85
C ILE A 438 -24.00 18.57 7.44
N LEU A 439 -24.60 19.59 6.81
CA LEU A 439 -24.48 20.98 7.26
C LEU A 439 -25.25 21.30 8.54
N VAL A 440 -26.42 20.68 8.74
CA VAL A 440 -27.28 20.94 9.91
C VAL A 440 -26.82 20.14 11.13
N GLU A 441 -26.42 18.89 10.94
CA GLU A 441 -25.92 18.01 12.01
C GLU A 441 -24.47 18.30 12.38
N ASP A 442 -23.81 19.18 11.63
CA ASP A 442 -22.45 19.64 11.88
C ASP A 442 -21.43 18.45 11.95
N ILE A 443 -21.39 17.59 10.91
CA ILE A 443 -20.58 16.35 10.87
C ILE A 443 -19.08 16.59 10.55
N ALA A 444 -18.24 16.69 11.59
CA ALA A 444 -16.88 17.29 11.59
C ALA A 444 -15.93 16.71 10.53
N GLU A 445 -16.10 15.42 10.26
CA GLU A 445 -15.26 14.62 9.38
C GLU A 445 -15.48 14.91 7.89
N PHE A 446 -16.56 15.62 7.54
CA PHE A 446 -16.87 15.99 6.15
C PHE A 446 -16.56 17.44 5.81
N TRP A 447 -15.99 18.21 6.75
CA TRP A 447 -15.42 19.50 6.41
C TRP A 447 -14.03 19.34 5.79
N PRO A 448 -13.67 20.24 4.86
CA PRO A 448 -12.36 20.21 4.25
C PRO A 448 -11.29 20.39 5.34
N THR A 449 -10.41 19.39 5.47
CA THR A 449 -9.16 19.50 6.22
C THR A 449 -8.16 20.27 5.37
N ASN A 450 -7.49 21.27 5.95
CA ASN A 450 -6.38 21.95 5.29
C ASN A 450 -5.23 20.96 5.07
N GLN A 451 -4.36 21.20 4.07
CA GLN A 451 -3.20 20.34 3.72
C GLN A 451 -2.20 20.10 4.87
N ASP A 452 -2.36 20.76 6.02
CA ASP A 452 -1.57 20.64 7.24
C ASP A 452 -2.31 19.91 8.40
N GLY A 453 -3.50 19.36 8.17
CA GLY A 453 -4.22 18.52 9.14
C GLY A 453 -4.92 19.30 10.26
N THR A 454 -5.06 20.62 10.13
CA THR A 454 -5.87 21.41 11.05
C THR A 454 -7.31 21.55 10.54
N GLN A 455 -8.29 21.30 11.43
CA GLN A 455 -9.67 21.71 11.19
C GLN A 455 -9.72 23.24 11.14
N GLN A 456 -10.47 23.81 10.19
CA GLN A 456 -10.64 25.25 10.10
C GLN A 456 -11.42 25.73 11.32
N GLU A 457 -10.73 26.26 12.33
CA GLU A 457 -11.35 26.88 13.49
C GLU A 457 -12.30 27.99 13.03
N ARG A 458 -13.57 27.86 13.40
CA ARG A 458 -14.59 28.88 13.22
C ARG A 458 -14.22 30.02 14.17
N ASN A 459 -13.72 31.12 13.60
CA ASN A 459 -13.38 32.32 14.35
C ASN A 459 -14.67 33.08 14.71
N ASP A 460 -15.39 32.59 15.71
CA ASP A 460 -16.48 33.32 16.35
C ASP A 460 -15.87 34.20 17.46
N GLY A 461 -15.69 35.48 17.15
CA GLY A 461 -15.14 36.44 18.11
C GLY A 461 -16.09 36.72 19.27
N ALA A 462 -15.72 36.31 20.49
CA ALA A 462 -15.64 37.15 21.68
C ALA A 462 -15.20 36.34 22.92
N ASP A 463 -14.41 37.00 23.77
CA ASP A 463 -13.95 36.65 25.11
C ASP A 463 -12.80 35.64 25.30
N ALA A 464 -11.66 36.21 25.69
CA ALA A 464 -10.54 35.52 26.30
C ALA A 464 -10.88 35.05 27.73
N VAL A 465 -10.38 33.87 28.13
CA VAL A 465 -9.59 33.58 29.34
C VAL A 465 -9.32 32.06 29.44
N ASP A 466 -8.05 31.72 29.24
CA ASP A 466 -7.18 30.81 30.02
C ASP A 466 -7.70 29.45 30.58
N ILE A 467 -7.08 28.33 30.17
CA ILE A 467 -6.21 27.47 31.00
C ILE A 467 -5.87 26.14 30.28
N GLN A 468 -4.58 25.83 30.36
CA GLN A 468 -3.85 24.60 30.02
C GLN A 468 -4.49 23.22 30.30
N LYS A 469 -3.94 22.24 29.57
CA LYS A 469 -3.95 20.74 29.68
C LYS A 469 -4.87 20.12 28.62
N ILE A 470 -4.42 19.26 27.71
CA ILE A 470 -3.70 17.99 27.92
C ILE A 470 -2.80 17.66 26.70
N SER A 471 -1.49 17.68 26.93
CA SER A 471 -0.55 16.58 26.65
C SER A 471 -0.67 15.79 25.33
N GLY A 472 0.07 16.25 24.33
CA GLY A 472 1.15 15.46 23.71
C GLY A 472 0.76 14.26 22.85
N TYR A 473 0.56 14.49 21.56
CA TYR A 473 1.09 13.61 20.50
C TYR A 473 1.53 14.49 19.32
N SER A 474 2.76 14.27 18.88
CA SER A 474 3.56 15.19 18.07
C SER A 474 3.12 15.22 16.60
N VAL A 475 2.83 16.43 16.11
CA VAL A 475 2.60 16.83 14.70
C VAL A 475 3.79 16.54 13.78
N SER A 476 4.92 16.05 14.32
CA SER A 476 6.12 15.70 13.55
C SER A 476 6.02 14.38 12.76
N PHE A 477 4.98 13.56 12.96
CA PHE A 477 4.82 12.29 12.22
C PHE A 477 4.10 12.44 10.87
N VAL A 478 3.27 13.48 10.69
CA VAL A 478 2.45 13.65 9.47
C VAL A 478 3.28 14.19 8.29
N ARG A 479 4.32 15.00 8.55
CA ARG A 479 5.19 15.55 7.47
C ARG A 479 6.09 14.51 6.79
N LEU A 480 6.30 13.34 7.39
CA LEU A 480 7.02 12.23 6.75
C LEU A 480 6.08 11.29 5.97
N GLN A 481 4.76 11.37 6.19
CA GLN A 481 3.76 10.54 5.52
C GLN A 481 3.46 10.99 4.08
N TYR A 482 3.78 12.26 3.73
CA TYR A 482 3.57 12.83 2.40
C TYR A 482 4.85 13.03 1.58
N ALA A 483 5.98 12.47 2.01
CA ALA A 483 7.20 12.46 1.21
C ALA A 483 7.16 11.34 0.14
N GLY A 484 6.19 11.42 -0.78
CA GLY A 484 6.01 10.45 -1.86
C GLY A 484 5.25 11.01 -3.05
N LYS A 485 6.01 11.46 -4.07
CA LYS A 485 5.65 11.86 -5.45
C LYS A 485 4.54 12.91 -5.61
N SER A 486 4.96 14.11 -6.03
CA SER A 486 4.12 15.19 -6.56
C SER A 486 3.08 14.65 -7.55
N GLU A 487 1.80 14.68 -7.15
CA GLU A 487 0.68 14.67 -8.09
C GLU A 487 0.62 16.04 -8.78
N ASP A 488 0.28 16.07 -10.07
CA ASP A 488 0.09 17.32 -10.81
C ASP A 488 -1.19 17.99 -10.30
N ASP A 489 -1.02 18.99 -9.44
CA ASP A 489 -2.08 19.90 -9.02
C ASP A 489 -2.50 20.81 -10.19
N LEU A 490 -3.70 20.58 -10.71
CA LEU A 490 -4.29 21.34 -11.83
C LEU A 490 -4.61 22.81 -11.46
N LEU A 491 -4.52 23.19 -10.18
CA LEU A 491 -4.86 24.52 -9.67
C LEU A 491 -3.66 25.19 -8.98
N LYS A 492 -2.43 24.80 -9.32
CA LYS A 492 -1.20 25.35 -8.72
C LYS A 492 -1.07 26.89 -8.73
N GLU A 493 -1.85 27.57 -9.58
CA GLU A 493 -1.90 29.04 -9.68
C GLU A 493 -2.96 29.69 -8.76
N VAL A 494 -3.84 28.91 -8.15
CA VAL A 494 -4.91 29.38 -7.26
C VAL A 494 -4.41 29.43 -5.83
N ASN A 495 -3.79 30.56 -5.46
CA ASN A 495 -3.29 30.79 -4.10
C ASN A 495 -4.41 30.96 -3.06
N ASP A 496 -5.58 31.45 -3.47
CA ASP A 496 -6.76 31.61 -2.62
C ASP A 496 -8.03 31.20 -3.40
N PRO A 497 -8.62 30.03 -3.07
CA PRO A 497 -9.84 29.55 -3.70
C PRO A 497 -11.03 30.52 -3.58
N LYS A 498 -11.11 31.32 -2.51
CA LYS A 498 -12.18 32.30 -2.31
C LYS A 498 -12.02 33.47 -3.29
N GLN A 499 -10.80 33.94 -3.47
CA GLN A 499 -10.49 34.96 -4.48
C GLN A 499 -10.79 34.44 -5.89
N PHE A 500 -10.43 33.19 -6.20
CA PHE A 500 -10.69 32.60 -7.51
C PHE A 500 -12.18 32.42 -7.79
N LEU A 501 -12.94 31.93 -6.81
CA LEU A 501 -14.40 31.77 -6.91
C LEU A 501 -15.09 33.12 -7.13
N VAL A 502 -14.75 34.13 -6.33
CA VAL A 502 -15.33 35.48 -6.42
C VAL A 502 -14.98 36.16 -7.74
N THR A 503 -13.74 36.02 -8.20
CA THR A 503 -13.28 36.59 -9.48
C THR A 503 -13.94 35.89 -10.67
N SER A 504 -14.13 34.57 -10.60
CA SER A 504 -14.82 33.79 -11.63
C SER A 504 -16.30 34.13 -11.71
N LEU A 505 -16.97 34.26 -10.55
CA LEU A 505 -18.37 34.67 -10.50
C LEU A 505 -18.58 36.11 -10.96
N ALA A 506 -17.67 37.04 -10.65
CA ALA A 506 -17.71 38.42 -11.14
C ALA A 506 -17.52 38.48 -12.66
N THR A 507 -16.60 37.68 -13.19
CA THR A 507 -16.37 37.55 -14.63
C THR A 507 -17.61 36.98 -15.34
N LEU A 508 -18.23 35.95 -14.76
CA LEU A 508 -19.44 35.33 -15.30
C LEU A 508 -20.65 36.29 -15.25
N SER A 509 -20.79 37.07 -14.17
CA SER A 509 -21.83 38.09 -14.05
C SER A 509 -21.66 39.22 -15.06
N ALA A 510 -20.42 39.71 -15.25
CA ALA A 510 -20.11 40.71 -16.27
C ALA A 510 -20.40 40.22 -17.70
N GLN A 511 -20.27 38.92 -17.97
CA GLN A 511 -20.59 38.29 -19.26
C GLN A 511 -22.10 38.07 -19.47
N SER A 512 -22.92 38.13 -18.43
CA SER A 512 -24.39 38.00 -18.53
C SER A 512 -25.14 39.02 -17.65
N PRO A 513 -25.11 40.32 -18.02
CA PRO A 513 -25.69 41.39 -17.21
C PRO A 513 -27.19 41.20 -16.94
N GLY A 514 -27.61 41.46 -15.70
CA GLY A 514 -29.03 41.45 -15.30
C GLY A 514 -29.64 40.06 -15.02
N ARG A 515 -28.87 38.97 -15.16
CA ARG A 515 -29.34 37.61 -14.83
C ARG A 515 -29.06 37.19 -13.39
N PHE A 516 -27.90 37.55 -12.84
CA PHE A 516 -27.48 37.08 -11.53
C PHE A 516 -28.13 37.85 -10.37
N GLY A 517 -28.35 39.16 -10.52
CA GLY A 517 -29.02 39.99 -9.51
C GLY A 517 -30.40 39.47 -9.07
N PRO A 518 -31.35 39.23 -10.00
CA PRO A 518 -32.67 38.70 -9.67
C PRO A 518 -32.63 37.30 -9.03
N VAL A 519 -31.70 36.45 -9.47
CA VAL A 519 -31.52 35.09 -8.92
C VAL A 519 -31.02 35.15 -7.49
N ILE A 520 -30.04 36.02 -7.21
CA ILE A 520 -29.51 36.25 -5.86
C ILE A 520 -30.61 36.85 -4.98
N GLU A 521 -31.36 37.84 -5.47
CA GLU A 521 -32.45 38.47 -4.71
C GLU A 521 -33.59 37.50 -4.38
N GLN A 522 -33.93 36.58 -5.27
CA GLN A 522 -35.09 35.71 -5.11
C GLN A 522 -34.79 34.40 -4.38
N HIS A 523 -33.57 33.86 -4.48
CA HIS A 523 -33.25 32.50 -3.99
C HIS A 523 -32.20 32.44 -2.89
N VAL A 524 -31.50 33.54 -2.60
CA VAL A 524 -30.50 33.60 -1.51
C VAL A 524 -31.12 34.29 -0.31
N ASP A 525 -30.97 33.70 0.88
CA ASP A 525 -31.46 34.27 2.13
C ASP A 525 -30.62 35.49 2.56
N SER A 526 -31.16 36.28 3.50
CA SER A 526 -30.58 37.58 3.85
C SER A 526 -29.21 37.48 4.51
N ALA A 527 -28.88 36.38 5.20
CA ALA A 527 -27.59 36.19 5.86
C ALA A 527 -26.50 35.82 4.84
N ASN A 528 -26.84 35.03 3.82
CA ASN A 528 -25.91 34.67 2.76
C ASN A 528 -25.68 35.79 1.74
N LYS A 529 -26.68 36.67 1.53
CA LYS A 529 -26.51 37.90 0.75
C LYS A 529 -25.49 38.85 1.37
N SER A 530 -25.54 39.06 2.68
CA SER A 530 -24.58 39.93 3.37
C SER A 530 -23.17 39.33 3.37
N ALA A 531 -23.05 38.01 3.54
CA ALA A 531 -21.76 37.31 3.43
C ALA A 531 -21.16 37.40 2.02
N LEU A 532 -21.97 37.24 0.97
CA LEU A 532 -21.52 37.39 -0.43
C LEU A 532 -21.05 38.82 -0.72
N LEU A 533 -21.76 39.83 -0.22
CA LEU A 533 -21.36 41.24 -0.36
C LEU A 533 -20.06 41.56 0.39
N GLN A 534 -19.89 41.02 1.60
CA GLN A 534 -18.65 41.16 2.36
C GLN A 534 -17.47 40.48 1.65
N LEU A 535 -17.70 39.30 1.07
CA LEU A 535 -16.71 38.56 0.29
C LEU A 535 -16.31 39.33 -0.99
N CYS A 536 -17.29 39.89 -1.71
CA CYS A 536 -17.06 40.75 -2.87
C CYS A 536 -16.25 42.00 -2.52
N ALA A 537 -16.58 42.65 -1.39
CA ALA A 537 -15.86 43.83 -0.91
C ALA A 537 -14.42 43.51 -0.47
N ALA A 538 -14.19 42.35 0.17
CA ALA A 538 -12.86 41.91 0.61
C ALA A 538 -11.90 41.67 -0.55
N TYR A 539 -12.42 41.24 -1.71
CA TYR A 539 -11.62 40.95 -2.91
C TYR A 539 -11.81 41.96 -4.06
N ASN A 540 -12.48 43.09 -3.80
CA ASN A 540 -12.74 44.16 -4.76
C ASN A 540 -13.37 43.70 -6.10
N ALA A 541 -14.32 42.78 -6.01
CA ALA A 541 -15.03 42.21 -7.16
C ALA A 541 -16.53 42.60 -7.12
N ASN A 542 -17.19 42.65 -8.29
CA ASN A 542 -18.62 42.94 -8.35
C ASN A 542 -19.39 41.88 -9.13
N ILE A 543 -20.40 41.29 -8.49
CA ILE A 543 -21.26 40.22 -9.03
C ILE A 543 -22.67 40.76 -9.35
N VAL A 544 -23.02 42.00 -8.96
CA VAL A 544 -24.24 42.72 -9.36
C VAL A 544 -23.99 44.22 -9.54
#